data_AF-A0A6I3H8R6-F1
#
_entry.id   AF-A0A6I3H8R6-F1
#
_cell.length_a   1.000
_cell.length_b   1.000
_cell.length_c   1.000
_cell.angle_alpha   90.00
_cell.angle_beta   90.00
_cell.angle_gamma   90.00
#
_symmetry.space_group_name_H-M   'P 1'
#
loop_
_entity.id
_entity.type
_entity.pdbx_description
1 polymer ?
#
loop_
_entity_poly.entity_id
_entity_poly.type
_entity_poly.pdbx_seq_one_letter_code
_entity_poly.pdbx_strand_id
1 'polypeptide(L)'
;MASTEEIIGRRDVNDVEQILMISNTDVEASIHAVKDNADAIFTWDYEKGARPALNKLYEKAKNSQWNGETDLDWSINVDQEAVVVANQAANNRGVGLDVTGTIFEKWGEKEWTELGIQSQNWTLSQFMHGEQGALLCTAKIVETVPWIDAKYYAST
;
A
#
# COMPACT_ATOMS: atom_id res chain seq x y z
N MET A 1 16.69 -5.82 -33.85
CA MET A 1 16.10 -5.20 -32.65
C MET A 1 14.61 -5.42 -32.75
N ALA A 2 13.95 -5.87 -31.67
CA ALA A 2 12.48 -5.96 -31.68
C ALA A 2 11.91 -4.55 -31.87
N SER A 3 10.89 -4.44 -32.70
CA SER A 3 10.12 -3.22 -32.96
C SER A 3 9.30 -2.81 -31.73
N THR A 4 8.91 -1.54 -31.65
CA THR A 4 8.02 -1.04 -30.60
C THR A 4 6.72 -1.86 -30.52
N GLU A 5 6.18 -2.26 -31.68
CA GLU A 5 4.95 -3.06 -31.76
C GLU A 5 5.14 -4.46 -31.17
N GLU A 6 6.32 -5.07 -31.34
CA GLU A 6 6.65 -6.37 -30.74
C GLU A 6 6.87 -6.31 -29.22
N ILE A 7 7.32 -5.16 -28.69
CA ILE A 7 7.67 -5.03 -27.26
C ILE A 7 6.45 -4.61 -26.43
N ILE A 8 5.68 -3.63 -26.91
CA ILE A 8 4.59 -3.01 -26.13
C ILE A 8 3.22 -3.10 -26.80
N GLY A 9 3.11 -3.85 -27.92
CA GLY A 9 1.86 -4.01 -28.67
C GLY A 9 1.38 -2.73 -29.37
N ARG A 10 2.26 -1.72 -29.52
CA ARG A 10 1.92 -0.41 -30.06
C ARG A 10 2.91 0.07 -31.12
N ARG A 11 2.41 0.74 -32.16
CA ARG A 11 3.26 1.20 -33.28
C ARG A 11 4.22 2.32 -32.87
N ASP A 12 3.77 3.20 -31.97
CA ASP A 12 4.56 4.28 -31.40
C ASP A 12 4.37 4.34 -29.88
N VAL A 13 5.40 4.79 -29.15
CA VAL A 13 5.35 4.90 -27.69
C VAL A 13 4.31 5.94 -27.24
N ASN A 14 4.09 6.99 -28.04
CA ASN A 14 3.17 8.09 -27.80
C ASN A 14 1.89 7.98 -28.65
N ASP A 15 1.51 6.78 -29.09
CA ASP A 15 0.22 6.55 -29.76
C ASP A 15 -0.92 6.75 -28.75
N VAL A 16 -1.41 7.99 -28.64
CA VAL A 16 -2.41 8.40 -27.67
C VAL A 16 -3.72 7.64 -27.85
N GLU A 17 -4.12 7.35 -29.10
CA GLU A 17 -5.35 6.57 -29.34
C GLU A 17 -5.21 5.17 -28.77
N GLN A 18 -4.10 4.46 -29.05
CA GLN A 18 -3.88 3.13 -28.48
C GLN A 18 -3.71 3.15 -26.97
N ILE A 19 -3.06 4.18 -26.40
CA ILE A 19 -2.94 4.36 -24.95
C ILE A 19 -4.32 4.50 -24.30
N LEU A 20 -5.19 5.33 -24.88
CA LEU A 20 -6.55 5.55 -24.37
C LEU A 20 -7.48 4.36 -24.63
N MET A 21 -7.17 3.51 -25.61
CA MET A 21 -7.90 2.25 -25.85
C MET A 21 -7.60 1.17 -24.81
N ILE A 22 -6.51 1.29 -24.05
CA ILE A 22 -6.24 0.42 -22.89
C ILE A 22 -7.15 0.85 -21.75
N SER A 23 -8.39 0.38 -21.78
CA SER A 23 -9.28 0.48 -20.63
C SER A 23 -8.91 -0.57 -19.61
N ASN A 24 -8.98 -0.22 -18.33
CA ASN A 24 -8.88 -1.21 -17.26
C ASN A 24 -9.94 -2.30 -17.50
N THR A 25 -9.53 -3.56 -17.62
CA THR A 25 -10.44 -4.65 -18.03
C THR A 25 -11.34 -5.13 -16.88
N ASP A 26 -10.99 -4.75 -15.64
CA ASP A 26 -11.54 -5.28 -14.40
C ASP A 26 -12.09 -4.16 -13.48
N VAL A 27 -12.69 -3.11 -14.04
CA VAL A 27 -13.15 -1.92 -13.28
C VAL A 27 -14.10 -2.28 -12.14
N GLU A 28 -14.96 -3.27 -12.35
CA GLU A 28 -15.96 -3.72 -11.38
C GLU A 28 -15.55 -5.05 -10.68
N ALA A 29 -14.35 -5.56 -10.95
CA ALA A 29 -13.93 -6.84 -10.40
C ALA A 29 -13.47 -6.67 -8.95
N SER A 30 -14.01 -7.50 -8.06
CA SER A 30 -13.52 -7.59 -6.68
C SER A 30 -12.23 -8.42 -6.56
N ILE A 31 -11.87 -9.17 -7.61
CA ILE A 31 -10.74 -10.09 -7.63
C ILE A 31 -10.02 -9.95 -8.97
N HIS A 32 -8.71 -9.71 -8.92
CA HIS A 32 -7.82 -9.71 -10.08
C HIS A 32 -6.76 -10.80 -9.91
N ALA A 33 -6.70 -11.75 -10.85
CA ALA A 33 -5.75 -12.85 -10.79
C ALA A 33 -4.49 -12.51 -11.59
N VAL A 34 -3.32 -12.62 -10.95
CA VAL A 34 -2.02 -12.47 -11.60
C VAL A 34 -1.31 -13.82 -11.61
N LYS A 35 -0.79 -14.23 -12.77
CA LYS A 35 -0.03 -15.47 -12.88
C LYS A 35 1.27 -15.36 -12.07
N ASP A 36 1.51 -16.32 -11.19
CA ASP A 36 2.81 -16.49 -10.56
C ASP A 36 3.78 -17.23 -11.48
N ASN A 37 5.00 -16.71 -11.64
CA ASN A 37 6.04 -17.30 -12.48
C ASN A 37 7.27 -17.64 -11.63
N ALA A 38 7.04 -18.39 -10.55
CA ALA A 38 8.08 -18.86 -9.64
C ALA A 38 7.80 -20.29 -9.17
N ASP A 39 8.85 -21.01 -8.80
CA ASP A 39 8.73 -22.34 -8.20
C ASP A 39 8.39 -22.24 -6.71
N ALA A 40 7.54 -23.14 -6.24
CA ALA A 40 7.30 -23.35 -4.81
C ALA A 40 8.42 -24.23 -4.22
N ILE A 41 9.20 -23.68 -3.29
CA ILE A 41 10.35 -24.37 -2.70
C ILE A 41 10.01 -24.87 -1.30
N PHE A 42 10.10 -26.19 -1.10
CA PHE A 42 10.07 -26.81 0.23
C PHE A 42 11.48 -26.87 0.84
N THR A 43 11.58 -26.55 2.12
CA THR A 43 12.83 -26.65 2.89
C THR A 43 12.68 -27.75 3.95
N TRP A 44 13.63 -28.68 3.98
CA TRP A 44 13.69 -29.78 4.96
C TRP A 44 14.74 -29.56 6.06
N ASP A 45 15.57 -28.53 5.90
CA ASP A 45 16.48 -28.05 6.93
C ASP A 45 15.78 -27.01 7.80
N TYR A 46 15.58 -27.36 9.07
CA TYR A 46 14.87 -26.54 10.05
C TYR A 46 15.81 -25.84 11.04
N GLU A 47 17.13 -25.92 10.84
CA GLU A 47 18.09 -25.25 11.70
C GLU A 47 17.92 -23.73 11.61
N LYS A 48 17.61 -23.11 12.75
CA LYS A 48 17.45 -21.65 12.87
C LYS A 48 18.78 -20.99 13.18
N GLY A 49 18.96 -19.76 12.68
CA GLY A 49 20.09 -18.92 13.04
C GLY A 49 21.30 -19.02 12.11
N ALA A 50 21.21 -19.81 11.03
CA ALA A 50 22.16 -19.75 9.92
C ALA A 50 22.24 -18.34 9.33
N ARG A 51 21.15 -17.56 9.46
CA ARG A 51 21.08 -16.13 9.12
C ARG A 51 20.70 -15.29 10.35
N PRO A 52 21.66 -14.90 11.20
CA PRO A 52 21.39 -14.20 12.46
C PRO A 52 20.60 -12.90 12.32
N ALA A 53 20.79 -12.15 11.22
CA ALA A 53 20.07 -10.91 10.97
C ALA A 53 18.56 -11.14 10.75
N LEU A 54 18.19 -12.19 10.02
CA LEU A 54 16.79 -12.55 9.78
C LEU A 54 16.15 -13.08 11.07
N ASN A 55 16.88 -13.90 11.82
CA ASN A 55 16.40 -14.37 13.12
C ASN A 55 16.14 -13.20 14.10
N LYS A 56 17.00 -12.16 14.09
CA LYS A 56 16.76 -10.95 14.90
C LYS A 56 15.47 -10.22 14.50
N LEU A 57 15.20 -10.10 13.20
CA LEU A 57 13.98 -9.46 12.70
C LEU A 57 12.74 -10.30 13.04
N TYR A 58 12.83 -11.62 12.91
CA TYR A 58 11.79 -12.57 13.31
C TYR A 58 11.43 -12.43 14.80
N GLU A 59 12.43 -12.46 15.69
CA GLU A 59 12.19 -12.30 17.13
C GLU A 59 11.62 -10.92 17.47
N LYS A 60 12.06 -9.86 16.78
CA LYS A 60 11.47 -8.52 16.96
C LYS A 60 10.01 -8.47 16.53
N ALA A 61 9.70 -9.00 15.34
CA ALA A 61 8.35 -9.00 14.78
C ALA A 61 7.38 -9.71 15.73
N LYS A 62 7.70 -10.94 16.17
CA LYS A 62 6.87 -11.70 17.14
C LYS A 62 6.53 -10.91 18.41
N ASN A 63 7.51 -10.19 18.97
CA ASN A 63 7.30 -9.45 20.21
C ASN A 63 6.54 -8.12 20.01
N SER A 64 6.49 -7.61 18.78
CA SER A 64 5.82 -6.35 18.44
C SER A 64 4.46 -6.57 17.76
N GLN A 65 3.98 -7.81 17.69
CA GLN A 65 2.63 -8.09 17.23
C GLN A 65 1.60 -7.61 18.25
N TRP A 66 0.48 -7.15 17.73
CA TRP A 66 -0.67 -6.67 18.50
C TRP A 66 -1.93 -7.29 17.89
N ASN A 67 -2.94 -7.49 18.72
CA ASN A 67 -4.22 -8.03 18.28
C ASN A 67 -5.26 -6.90 18.26
N GLY A 68 -5.65 -6.49 17.06
CA GLY A 68 -6.67 -5.46 16.88
C GLY A 68 -7.98 -5.76 17.59
N GLU A 69 -8.39 -7.03 17.75
CA GLU A 69 -9.65 -7.40 18.41
C GLU A 69 -9.63 -7.22 19.94
N THR A 70 -8.45 -7.30 20.57
CA THR A 70 -8.32 -7.28 22.03
C THR A 70 -7.57 -6.08 22.58
N ASP A 71 -6.63 -5.54 21.81
CA ASP A 71 -5.73 -4.48 22.25
C ASP A 71 -6.32 -3.09 21.98
N LEU A 72 -7.40 -3.01 21.17
CA LEU A 72 -8.18 -1.79 20.95
C LEU A 72 -9.58 -1.91 21.53
N ASP A 73 -10.02 -0.84 22.19
CA ASP A 73 -11.41 -0.66 22.59
C ASP A 73 -12.22 -0.05 21.44
N TRP A 74 -12.84 -0.91 20.64
CA TRP A 74 -13.69 -0.51 19.50
C TRP A 74 -14.98 0.21 19.90
N SER A 75 -15.32 0.27 21.21
CA SER A 75 -16.47 1.06 21.66
C SER A 75 -16.21 2.57 21.63
N ILE A 76 -14.93 2.97 21.54
CA ILE A 76 -14.52 4.36 21.43
C ILE A 76 -14.84 4.87 20.01
N ASN A 77 -15.77 5.83 19.92
CA ASN A 77 -16.09 6.47 18.65
C ASN A 77 -14.93 7.39 18.21
N VAL A 78 -14.59 7.34 16.92
CA VAL A 78 -13.55 8.19 16.32
C VAL A 78 -14.21 9.32 15.54
N ASP A 79 -14.01 10.55 16.00
CA ASP A 79 -14.44 11.75 15.28
C ASP A 79 -13.38 12.14 14.23
N GLN A 80 -13.68 11.84 12.98
CA GLN A 80 -12.80 12.10 11.86
C GLN A 80 -12.54 13.60 11.64
N GLU A 81 -13.55 14.44 11.86
CA GLU A 81 -13.45 15.89 11.67
C GLU A 81 -12.51 16.49 12.72
N ALA A 82 -12.70 16.11 13.98
CA ALA A 82 -11.82 16.53 15.07
C ALA A 82 -10.35 16.11 14.83
N VAL A 83 -10.13 14.90 14.32
CA VAL A 83 -8.78 14.41 13.96
C VAL A 83 -8.17 15.23 12.82
N VAL A 84 -8.95 15.58 11.80
CA VAL A 84 -8.50 16.41 10.67
C VAL A 84 -8.12 17.82 11.15
N VAL A 85 -8.97 18.44 11.97
CA VAL A 85 -8.71 19.77 12.54
C VAL A 85 -7.44 19.77 13.40
N ALA A 86 -7.28 18.77 14.27
CA ALA A 86 -6.08 18.61 15.10
C ALA A 86 -4.82 18.41 14.24
N ASN A 87 -4.90 17.60 13.18
CA ASN A 87 -3.79 17.39 12.26
C ASN A 87 -3.44 18.65 11.45
N GLN A 88 -4.44 19.44 11.02
CA GLN A 88 -4.18 20.71 10.33
C GLN A 88 -3.44 21.69 11.26
N ALA A 89 -3.88 21.80 12.51
CA ALA A 89 -3.23 22.64 13.51
C ALA A 89 -1.78 22.20 13.80
N ALA A 90 -1.53 20.88 13.86
CA ALA A 90 -0.20 20.34 14.11
C ALA A 90 0.75 20.45 12.90
N ASN A 91 0.23 20.30 11.67
CA ASN A 91 1.03 20.26 10.44
C ASN A 91 1.11 21.62 9.72
N ASN A 92 0.46 22.67 10.24
CA ASN A 92 0.41 24.02 9.66
C ASN A 92 -0.03 24.04 8.18
N ARG A 93 -0.77 23.03 7.71
CA ARG A 93 -1.18 22.90 6.30
C ARG A 93 -2.19 24.00 6.00
N GLY A 94 -1.82 24.94 5.13
CA GLY A 94 -2.67 26.07 4.72
C GLY A 94 -2.28 27.42 5.35
N VAL A 95 -1.53 27.42 6.46
CA VAL A 95 -1.09 28.67 7.10
C VAL A 95 0.05 29.29 6.29
N GLY A 96 -0.29 30.27 5.44
CA GLY A 96 0.67 31.02 4.61
C GLY A 96 0.72 30.62 3.13
N LEU A 97 -0.20 29.79 2.65
CA LEU A 97 -0.36 29.56 1.21
C LEU A 97 -1.15 30.73 0.60
N ASP A 98 -0.52 31.50 -0.28
CA ASP A 98 -1.22 32.47 -1.13
C ASP A 98 -2.01 31.69 -2.18
N VAL A 99 -3.34 31.71 -2.03
CA VAL A 99 -4.29 31.04 -2.91
C VAL A 99 -5.02 32.01 -3.84
N THR A 100 -4.64 33.29 -3.85
CA THR A 100 -5.26 34.30 -4.71
C THR A 100 -5.11 33.93 -6.19
N GLY A 101 -6.22 34.01 -6.94
CA GLY A 101 -6.26 33.63 -8.36
C GLY A 101 -6.39 32.13 -8.62
N THR A 102 -6.49 31.29 -7.57
CA THR A 102 -6.71 29.84 -7.71
C THR A 102 -8.17 29.46 -7.43
N ILE A 103 -8.51 28.20 -7.71
CA ILE A 103 -9.83 27.65 -7.38
C ILE A 103 -10.12 27.63 -5.86
N PHE A 104 -9.07 27.71 -5.03
CA PHE A 104 -9.15 27.67 -3.57
C PHE A 104 -9.37 29.06 -2.94
N GLU A 105 -9.33 30.14 -3.72
CA GLU A 105 -9.51 31.51 -3.22
C GLU A 105 -10.86 31.71 -2.49
N LYS A 106 -11.88 30.93 -2.87
CA LYS A 106 -13.23 31.00 -2.30
C LYS A 106 -13.46 30.01 -1.15
N TRP A 107 -12.47 29.21 -0.79
CA TRP A 107 -12.62 28.17 0.23
C TRP A 107 -12.54 28.77 1.64
N GLY A 108 -13.52 28.42 2.47
CA GLY A 108 -13.50 28.67 3.90
C GLY A 108 -13.06 27.44 4.69
N GLU A 109 -13.18 27.52 6.01
CA GLU A 109 -12.80 26.45 6.94
C GLU A 109 -13.49 25.13 6.61
N LYS A 110 -14.77 25.17 6.23
CA LYS A 110 -15.56 23.98 5.89
C LYS A 110 -14.98 23.22 4.69
N GLU A 111 -14.64 23.92 3.61
CA GLU A 111 -14.08 23.28 2.41
C GLU A 111 -12.69 22.70 2.68
N TRP A 112 -11.87 23.38 3.50
CA TRP A 112 -10.57 22.86 3.92
C TRP A 112 -10.67 21.63 4.82
N THR A 113 -11.64 21.62 5.74
CA THR A 113 -11.93 20.44 6.57
C THR A 113 -12.40 19.26 5.73
N GLU A 114 -13.32 19.48 4.79
CA GLU A 114 -13.77 18.44 3.86
C GLU A 114 -12.62 17.88 3.02
N LEU A 115 -11.74 18.74 2.48
CA LEU A 115 -10.54 18.28 1.77
C LEU A 115 -9.65 17.41 2.68
N GLY A 116 -9.49 17.79 3.95
CA GLY A 116 -8.74 17.00 4.92
C GLY A 116 -9.35 15.62 5.16
N ILE A 117 -10.68 15.53 5.29
CA ILE A 117 -11.41 14.27 5.42
C ILE A 117 -11.20 13.38 4.18
N GLN A 118 -11.41 13.94 2.98
CA GLN A 118 -11.23 13.19 1.75
C GLN A 118 -9.77 12.76 1.53
N SER A 119 -8.81 13.61 1.89
CA SER A 119 -7.38 13.26 1.87
C SER A 119 -7.07 12.11 2.81
N GLN A 120 -7.67 12.07 4.00
CA GLN A 120 -7.47 10.98 4.95
C GLN A 120 -8.11 9.69 4.44
N ASN A 121 -9.36 9.74 3.97
CA ASN A 121 -10.05 8.59 3.38
C ASN A 121 -9.24 7.99 2.22
N TRP A 122 -8.78 8.83 1.30
CA TRP A 122 -7.95 8.39 0.18
C TRP A 122 -6.65 7.73 0.66
N THR A 123 -5.96 8.33 1.64
CA THR A 123 -4.71 7.78 2.19
C THR A 123 -4.93 6.43 2.84
N LEU A 124 -6.01 6.29 3.63
CA LEU A 124 -6.38 5.02 4.25
C LEU A 124 -6.69 3.95 3.19
N SER A 125 -7.40 4.30 2.11
CA SER A 125 -7.63 3.37 0.99
C SER A 125 -6.31 2.92 0.35
N GLN A 126 -5.36 3.84 0.13
CA GLN A 126 -4.04 3.45 -0.39
C GLN A 126 -3.28 2.53 0.58
N PHE A 127 -3.41 2.76 1.88
CA PHE A 127 -2.82 1.91 2.89
C PHE A 127 -3.39 0.49 2.85
N MET A 128 -4.72 0.34 2.81
CA MET A 128 -5.37 -0.97 2.71
C MET A 128 -4.92 -1.76 1.47
N HIS A 129 -4.84 -1.10 0.31
CA HIS A 129 -4.32 -1.74 -0.91
C HIS A 129 -2.83 -2.07 -0.80
N GLY A 130 -2.04 -1.18 -0.19
CA GLY A 130 -0.63 -1.39 0.07
C GLY A 130 -0.36 -2.58 1.00
N GLU A 131 -1.14 -2.74 2.06
CA GLU A 131 -1.05 -3.87 2.99
C GLU A 131 -1.36 -5.19 2.31
N GLN A 132 -2.39 -5.24 1.44
CA GLN A 132 -2.67 -6.42 0.64
C GLN A 132 -1.50 -6.76 -0.29
N GLY A 133 -0.89 -5.76 -0.92
CA GLY A 133 0.31 -5.94 -1.74
C GLY A 133 1.50 -6.45 -0.93
N ALA A 134 1.72 -5.90 0.26
CA ALA A 134 2.78 -6.34 1.17
C ALA A 134 2.58 -7.81 1.58
N LEU A 135 1.34 -8.21 1.90
CA LEU A 135 0.97 -9.59 2.21
C LEU A 135 1.31 -10.56 1.07
N LEU A 136 1.01 -10.19 -0.19
CA LEU A 136 1.37 -11.01 -1.35
C LEU A 136 2.88 -11.07 -1.57
N CYS A 137 3.60 -9.96 -1.37
CA CYS A 137 5.05 -9.92 -1.46
C CYS A 137 5.71 -10.84 -0.42
N THR A 138 5.26 -10.82 0.83
CA THR A 138 5.82 -11.71 1.87
C THR A 138 5.44 -13.17 1.62
N ALA A 139 4.21 -13.47 1.17
CA ALA A 139 3.82 -14.81 0.77
C ALA A 139 4.72 -15.38 -0.33
N LYS A 140 5.05 -14.57 -1.35
CA LYS A 140 6.01 -14.95 -2.39
C LYS A 140 7.40 -15.22 -1.85
N ILE A 141 7.89 -14.43 -0.89
CA ILE A 141 9.17 -14.71 -0.22
C ILE A 141 9.10 -16.07 0.50
N VAL A 142 8.03 -16.32 1.25
CA VAL A 142 7.82 -17.60 1.94
C VAL A 142 7.81 -18.76 0.95
N GLU A 143 7.17 -18.62 -0.21
CA GLU A 143 7.06 -19.67 -1.21
C GLU A 143 8.40 -19.96 -1.91
N THR A 144 9.16 -18.92 -2.27
CA THR A 144 10.25 -19.03 -3.26
C THR A 144 11.65 -19.08 -2.67
N VAL A 145 11.87 -18.67 -1.41
CA VAL A 145 13.22 -18.72 -0.82
C VAL A 145 13.55 -20.12 -0.28
N PRO A 146 14.82 -20.59 -0.36
CA PRO A 146 15.19 -21.91 0.13
C PRO A 146 15.54 -21.95 1.63
N TRP A 147 15.65 -20.80 2.30
CA TRP A 147 16.14 -20.71 3.68
C TRP A 147 15.01 -20.61 4.70
N ILE A 148 15.03 -21.47 5.71
CA ILE A 148 13.99 -21.50 6.74
C ILE A 148 13.93 -20.19 7.56
N ASP A 149 15.07 -19.56 7.86
CA ASP A 149 15.13 -18.27 8.56
C ASP A 149 14.36 -17.16 7.80
N ALA A 150 14.44 -17.16 6.47
CA ALA A 150 13.75 -16.18 5.63
C ALA A 150 12.25 -16.46 5.55
N LYS A 151 11.86 -17.73 5.42
CA LYS A 151 10.45 -18.15 5.44
C LYS A 151 9.79 -17.76 6.77
N TYR A 152 10.44 -18.01 7.90
CA TYR A 152 9.90 -17.63 9.21
C TYR A 152 9.79 -16.12 9.38
N TYR A 153 10.81 -15.35 9.00
CA TYR A 153 10.72 -13.90 9.09
C TYR A 153 9.58 -13.34 8.22
N ALA A 154 9.47 -13.78 6.97
CA ALA A 154 8.44 -13.29 6.05
C ALA A 154 7.01 -13.71 6.46
N SER A 155 6.85 -14.80 7.22
CA SER A 155 5.54 -15.25 7.71
C SER A 155 5.10 -14.61 9.03
N THR A 156 5.86 -13.66 9.57
CA THR A 156 5.59 -13.01 10.87
C THR A 156 5.10 -11.59 10.68
#